data_AF-A0A7W4EGW6-F1
#
_entry.id   AF-A0A7W4EGW6-F1
#
_cell.length_a   1.000
_cell.length_b   1.000
_cell.length_c   1.000
_cell.angle_alpha   90.00
_cell.angle_beta   90.00
_cell.angle_gamma   90.00
#
_symmetry.space_group_name_H-M   'P 1'
#
loop_
_entity.id
_entity.type
_entity.pdbx_description
1 polymer ?
#
loop_
_entity_poly.entity_id
_entity_poly.type
_entity_poly.pdbx_seq_one_letter_code
_entity_poly.pdbx_strand_id
1 'polypeptide(L)'
;MTKVENLSELFQICERKKIKGDVLILSKVLDCSQSAAFFRYRRGTPQAVKMMYNIVTGREELVERLRQQVLAENGEKEIKQFWK
;
A
#
# COMPACT_ATOMS: atom_id res chain seq x y z
N MET A 1 -21.86 1.92 17.38
CA MET A 1 -20.89 0.92 16.85
C MET A 1 -19.66 1.65 16.33
N THR A 2 -18.67 1.90 17.19
CA THR A 2 -17.34 2.32 16.76
C THR A 2 -16.65 1.09 16.16
N LYS A 3 -16.45 1.08 14.83
CA LYS A 3 -15.73 0.02 14.11
C LYS A 3 -14.33 -0.10 14.71
N VAL A 4 -14.15 -1.03 15.66
CA VAL A 4 -12.83 -1.54 16.02
C VAL A 4 -12.40 -2.35 14.81
N GLU A 5 -11.68 -1.73 13.89
CA GLU A 5 -10.97 -2.48 12.85
C GLU A 5 -10.16 -3.54 13.56
N ASN A 6 -10.52 -4.80 13.34
CA ASN A 6 -9.91 -5.92 14.01
C ASN A 6 -8.44 -5.97 13.57
N LEU A 7 -7.51 -5.71 14.49
CA LEU A 7 -6.07 -5.71 14.19
C LEU A 7 -5.64 -7.00 13.49
N SER A 8 -6.29 -8.13 13.81
CA SER A 8 -6.07 -9.40 13.13
C SER A 8 -6.46 -9.36 11.66
N GLU A 9 -7.58 -8.73 11.32
CA GLU A 9 -8.02 -8.57 9.92
C GLU A 9 -7.04 -7.67 9.15
N LEU A 10 -6.65 -6.53 9.73
CA LEU A 10 -5.66 -5.64 9.12
C LEU A 10 -4.34 -6.38 8.86
N PHE A 11 -3.86 -7.16 9.84
CA PHE A 11 -2.65 -7.96 9.71
C PHE A 11 -2.78 -9.01 8.60
N GLN A 12 -3.89 -9.75 8.54
CA GLN A 12 -4.14 -10.74 7.49
C GLN A 12 -4.20 -10.11 6.09
N ILE A 13 -4.80 -8.94 5.95
CA ILE A 13 -4.80 -8.19 4.68
C ILE A 13 -3.36 -7.84 4.28
N CYS A 14 -2.57 -7.32 5.22
CA CYS A 14 -1.17 -7.00 4.98
C CYS A 14 -0.36 -8.23 4.57
N GLU A 15 -0.53 -9.38 5.24
CA GLU A 15 0.22 -10.60 4.89
C GLU A 15 -0.07 -11.10 3.47
N ARG A 16 -1.30 -10.91 2.96
CA ARG A 16 -1.67 -11.30 1.60
C ARG A 16 -1.15 -10.34 0.52
N LYS A 17 -1.05 -9.05 0.84
CA LYS A 17 -0.89 -7.98 -0.17
C LYS A 17 0.43 -7.22 -0.10
N LYS A 18 1.14 -7.27 1.04
CA LYS A 18 2.39 -6.54 1.21
C LYS A 18 3.44 -6.99 0.21
N ILE A 19 4.27 -6.05 -0.23
CA ILE A 19 5.47 -6.29 -1.01
C ILE A 19 6.72 -5.98 -0.18
N LYS A 20 7.90 -6.41 -0.65
CA LYS A 20 9.17 -6.19 0.07
C LYS A 20 9.43 -4.71 0.38
N GLY A 21 9.03 -3.81 -0.52
CA GLY A 21 9.20 -2.36 -0.35
C GLY A 21 8.36 -1.74 0.78
N ASP A 22 7.26 -2.37 1.18
CA ASP A 22 6.36 -1.79 2.19
C ASP A 22 7.02 -1.74 3.58
N VAL A 23 7.93 -2.67 3.88
CA VAL A 23 8.70 -2.67 5.14
C VAL A 23 9.69 -1.50 5.20
N LEU A 24 10.29 -1.13 4.06
CA LEU A 24 11.14 0.06 3.98
C LEU A 24 10.32 1.32 4.27
N ILE A 25 9.14 1.44 3.68
CA ILE A 25 8.25 2.59 3.93
C ILE A 25 7.82 2.61 5.40
N LEU A 26 7.45 1.45 5.96
CA LEU A 26 7.10 1.35 7.38
C LEU A 26 8.23 1.82 8.29
N SER A 27 9.49 1.50 7.96
CA SER A 27 10.64 1.93 8.74
C SER A 27 10.81 3.46 8.77
N LYS A 28 10.53 4.13 7.64
CA LYS A 28 10.52 5.59 7.56
C LYS A 28 9.37 6.19 8.36
N VAL A 29 8.19 5.59 8.30
CA VAL A 29 7.00 6.04 9.04
C VAL A 29 7.19 5.90 10.56
N LEU A 30 7.81 4.80 11.00
CA LEU A 30 8.04 4.50 12.42
C LEU A 30 9.35 5.10 12.96
N ASP A 31 10.09 5.84 12.14
CA ASP A 31 11.40 6.43 12.44
C ASP A 31 12.35 5.43 13.13
N CYS A 32 12.56 4.28 12.48
CA CYS A 32 13.44 3.23 13.00
C CYS A 32 14.10 2.43 11.87
N SER A 33 15.02 1.53 12.22
CA SER A 33 15.63 0.64 11.23
C SER A 33 14.59 -0.30 10.61
N GLN A 34 14.86 -0.76 9.37
CA GLN A 34 13.97 -1.72 8.68
C GLN A 34 13.75 -3.00 9.49
N SER A 35 14.79 -3.51 10.14
CA SER A 35 14.70 -4.68 11.02
C SER A 35 13.76 -4.40 12.21
N ALA A 36 13.87 -3.24 12.85
CA ALA A 36 13.01 -2.87 13.97
C ALA A 36 11.53 -2.76 13.53
N ALA A 37 11.27 -2.10 12.41
CA ALA A 37 9.92 -2.00 11.84
C ALA A 37 9.34 -3.38 11.49
N PHE A 38 10.13 -4.25 10.86
CA PHE A 38 9.74 -5.62 10.55
C PHE A 38 9.34 -6.41 11.81
N PHE A 39 10.16 -6.37 12.86
CA PHE A 39 9.84 -7.09 14.10
C PHE A 39 8.64 -6.51 14.83
N ARG A 40 8.48 -5.17 14.88
CA ARG A 40 7.28 -4.53 15.45
C ARG A 40 6.01 -4.97 14.71
N TYR A 41 6.03 -4.96 13.38
CA TYR A 41 4.93 -5.45 12.57
C TYR A 41 4.67 -6.94 12.82
N ARG A 42 5.72 -7.78 12.80
CA ARG A 42 5.58 -9.24 12.96
C ARG A 42 5.06 -9.65 14.33
N ARG A 43 5.39 -8.88 15.38
CA ARG A 43 4.86 -9.04 16.74
C ARG A 43 3.41 -8.55 16.88
N GLY A 44 2.82 -8.01 15.83
CA GLY A 44 1.45 -7.49 15.87
C GLY A 44 1.32 -6.20 16.67
N THR A 45 2.40 -5.41 16.81
CA THR A 45 2.31 -4.12 17.52
C THR A 45 1.23 -3.26 16.85
N PRO A 46 0.19 -2.80 17.58
CA PRO A 46 -0.99 -2.17 16.97
C PRO A 46 -0.66 -1.01 16.02
N GLN A 47 0.26 -0.14 16.43
CA GLN A 47 0.72 0.99 15.60
C GLN A 47 1.36 0.49 14.29
N ALA A 48 2.26 -0.49 14.36
CA ALA A 48 2.95 -1.00 13.19
C ALA A 48 2.00 -1.72 12.22
N VAL A 49 1.02 -2.47 12.73
CA VAL A 49 -0.01 -3.13 11.92
C VAL A 49 -0.90 -2.11 11.21
N LYS A 50 -1.40 -1.09 11.92
CA LYS A 50 -2.21 -0.02 11.33
C LYS A 50 -1.45 0.76 10.27
N MET A 51 -0.19 1.11 10.54
CA MET A 51 0.63 1.83 9.55
C MET A 51 0.96 0.96 8.34
N MET A 52 1.29 -0.32 8.53
CA MET A 52 1.49 -1.24 7.41
C MET A 52 0.22 -1.36 6.56
N TYR A 53 -0.96 -1.45 7.18
CA TYR A 53 -2.23 -1.50 6.46
C TYR A 53 -2.41 -0.27 5.58
N ASN A 54 -2.25 0.93 6.13
CA ASN A 54 -2.35 2.19 5.38
C ASN A 54 -1.35 2.27 4.23
N ILE A 55 -0.12 1.78 4.42
CA ILE A 55 0.90 1.72 3.36
C ILE A 55 0.44 0.78 2.24
N VAL A 56 -0.01 -0.42 2.58
CA VAL A 56 -0.43 -1.44 1.61
C VAL A 56 -1.63 -0.98 0.81
N THR A 57 -2.69 -0.50 1.47
CA THR A 57 -3.91 -0.05 0.78
C THR A 57 -3.66 1.22 -0.03
N GLY A 58 -2.95 2.20 0.55
CA GLY A 58 -2.61 3.43 -0.16
C GLY A 58 -1.74 3.17 -1.40
N ARG A 59 -0.83 2.20 -1.34
CA ARG A 59 -0.04 1.77 -2.50
C ARG A 59 -0.92 1.17 -3.59
N GLU A 60 -1.82 0.26 -3.25
CA GLU A 60 -2.72 -0.36 -4.24
C GLU A 60 -3.60 0.68 -4.92
N GLU A 61 -4.19 1.59 -4.15
CA GLU A 61 -5.01 2.68 -4.68
C GLU A 61 -4.22 3.62 -5.59
N LEU A 62 -2.99 3.97 -5.20
CA LEU A 62 -2.11 4.81 -6.02
C LEU A 62 -1.75 4.12 -7.33
N VAL A 63 -1.36 2.84 -7.29
CA VAL A 63 -1.02 2.08 -8.49
C VAL A 63 -2.19 1.99 -9.44
N GLU A 64 -3.39 1.71 -8.95
CA GLU A 64 -4.58 1.64 -9.79
C GLU A 64 -4.90 2.99 -10.43
N ARG A 65 -4.83 4.09 -9.66
CA ARG A 65 -5.03 5.44 -10.18
C ARG A 65 -4.04 5.78 -11.30
N LEU A 66 -2.75 5.49 -11.08
CA LEU A 66 -1.71 5.74 -12.07
C LEU A 66 -1.90 4.87 -13.32
N ARG A 67 -2.32 3.61 -13.15
CA ARG A 67 -2.62 2.72 -14.28
C ARG A 67 -3.75 3.27 -15.14
N GLN A 68 -4.83 3.76 -14.54
CA GLN A 68 -5.94 4.36 -15.28
C GLN A 68 -5.52 5.64 -16.01
N GLN A 69 -4.66 6.48 -15.41
CA GLN A 69 -4.10 7.65 -16.08
C GLN A 69 -3.29 7.28 -17.33
N VAL A 70 -2.41 6.27 -17.22
CA VAL A 70 -1.62 5.77 -18.36
C VAL A 70 -2.52 5.21 -19.47
N LEU A 71 -3.58 4.47 -19.12
CA LEU A 71 -4.51 3.93 -20.11
C LEU A 71 -5.29 5.04 -20.85
N ALA A 72 -5.73 6.07 -20.13
CA ALA A 72 -6.42 7.21 -20.74
C ALA A 72 -5.50 7.98 -21.71
N GLU A 73 -4.25 8.25 -21.30
CA GLU A 73 -3.26 8.91 -22.17
C GLU A 73 -2.93 8.10 -23.42
N ASN A 74 -2.84 6.77 -23.29
CA ASN A 74 -2.56 5.89 -24.42
C ASN A 74 -3.76 5.77 -25.37
N GLY A 75 -4.99 5.67 -24.84
CA GLY A 75 -6.20 5.69 -25.66
C GLY A 75 -6.38 7.00 -26.44
N GLU A 76 -6.04 8.14 -25.83
CA GLU A 76 -6.01 9.43 -26.53
C GLU A 76 -4.95 9.49 -27.63
N LYS A 77 -3.78 8.87 -27.41
CA LYS A 77 -2.72 8.79 -28.43
C LYS A 77 -3.14 7.93 -29.62
N GLU A 78 -3.78 6.78 -29.38
CA GLU A 78 -4.27 5.90 -30.45
C GLU A 78 -5.35 6.59 -31.30
N ILE A 79 -6.30 7.30 -30.67
CA ILE A 79 -7.33 8.08 -31.40
C ILE A 79 -6.65 9.17 -32.25
N LYS A 80 -5.73 9.96 -31.70
CA LYS A 80 -5.03 11.02 -32.47
C LYS A 80 -4.18 10.49 -33.63
N GLN A 81 -3.72 9.24 -33.56
CA GLN A 81 -2.94 8.60 -34.61
C GLN A 81 -3.83 8.04 -35.73
N PHE A 82 -5.07 7.63 -35.43
CA PHE A 82 -6.05 7.16 -36.43
C PHE A 82 -6.73 8.29 -37.22
N TRP A 83 -6.78 9.51 -36.66
CA TRP A 83 -7.41 10.68 -37.30
C TRP A 83 -6.40 11.65 -37.96
N LYS A 84 -5.19 11.18 -38.29
CA LYS A 84 -4.19 11.91 -39.09
C LYS A 84 -3.98 11.22 -40.44
#